data_AF-A0A2H4VN32-F1
#
_entry.id   AF-A0A2H4VN32-F1
#
_cell.length_a   1.000
_cell.length_b   1.000
_cell.length_c   1.000
_cell.angle_alpha   90.00
_cell.angle_beta   90.00
_cell.angle_gamma   90.00
#
_symmetry.space_group_name_H-M   'P 1'
#
loop_
_entity.id
_entity.type
_entity.pdbx_description
1 polymer ?
#
loop_
_entity_poly.entity_id
_entity_poly.type
_entity_poly.pdbx_seq_one_letter_code
_entity_poly.pdbx_strand_id
1 'polypeptide(L)'
;MTVGVAILDLSGEILSVNSCKEVSRAEITKHIISFGKTVLVATDVHQPPKMVKKMAAALNSKIYAPYRDLAVSAKTGMVDDYIHYDNRFLVHRSGDVEPVSLPRNAHERDALAAAIQGYKKYQKKLEQIERRALDLDIPQSMVDGVKIMVINEVPITKALNAIIEKIKHDSISTTATNEKESYPKKRDSNGISSISSSKNGSEIIYGLKNKLKSQQKQIRNLQNKNSIMDNDLQKYQNEISQLEHKLERLQYEYSQNILHQKEIATKKAIIRGLQEKYNYEKGLRQELEDQLKSIKRIRAMELSREASPVKIVESFSKDAIREATGSWNIKRGDVVLLKSSEGGGSQTAALLVGLGVKAVLTTDKMSHQAKEEFEKHMVPLIELDRVDLEMADDFAVIRSQDLEREIAQWKQNQEERKKKEEQNKLLKIMDDYRAQRKRSTNNY
;
A
#
# COMPACT_ATOMS: atom_id res chain seq x y z
N MET A 1 -0.34 -28.04 -11.97
CA MET A 1 -0.66 -26.96 -11.00
C MET A 1 0.61 -26.70 -10.17
N THR A 2 1.02 -25.44 -10.04
CA THR A 2 2.18 -25.06 -9.23
C THR A 2 1.69 -24.55 -7.88
N VAL A 3 2.26 -25.04 -6.79
CA VAL A 3 1.91 -24.64 -5.42
C VAL A 3 3.14 -24.02 -4.77
N GLY A 4 3.02 -22.79 -4.29
CA GLY A 4 4.02 -22.19 -3.41
C GLY A 4 3.77 -22.59 -1.96
N VAL A 5 4.84 -22.91 -1.23
CA VAL A 5 4.80 -23.24 0.19
C VAL A 5 5.89 -22.43 0.90
N ALA A 6 5.50 -21.68 1.91
CA ALA A 6 6.41 -20.97 2.79
C ALA A 6 6.09 -21.31 4.24
N ILE A 7 7.12 -21.49 5.06
CA ILE A 7 7.02 -21.92 6.45
C ILE A 7 7.77 -20.90 7.31
N LEU A 8 7.09 -20.38 8.31
CA LEU A 8 7.67 -19.56 9.37
C LEU A 8 7.45 -20.22 10.72
N ASP A 9 8.36 -19.97 11.66
CA ASP A 9 8.15 -20.35 13.06
C ASP A 9 7.22 -19.35 13.79
N LEU A 10 6.98 -19.58 15.08
CA LEU A 10 6.15 -18.71 15.92
C LEU A 10 6.89 -17.45 16.44
N SER A 11 8.13 -17.24 16.02
CA SER A 11 8.96 -16.06 16.29
C SER A 11 9.16 -15.20 15.03
N GLY A 12 8.69 -15.66 13.87
CA GLY A 12 8.77 -14.97 12.59
C GLY A 12 9.99 -15.34 11.75
N GLU A 13 10.76 -16.35 12.13
CA GLU A 13 11.90 -16.80 11.31
C GLU A 13 11.41 -17.64 10.13
N ILE A 14 11.98 -17.39 8.95
CA ILE A 14 11.63 -18.11 7.72
C ILE A 14 12.43 -19.42 7.65
N LEU A 15 11.74 -20.54 7.79
CA LEU A 15 12.34 -21.87 7.79
C LEU A 15 12.48 -22.49 6.39
N SER A 16 11.53 -22.21 5.49
CA SER A 16 11.49 -22.80 4.15
C SER A 16 10.62 -21.96 3.21
N VAL A 17 11.05 -21.82 1.96
CA VAL A 17 10.31 -21.16 0.88
C VAL A 17 10.56 -21.92 -0.42
N ASN A 18 9.56 -22.67 -0.89
CA ASN A 18 9.68 -23.54 -2.05
C ASN A 18 8.45 -23.44 -2.97
N SER A 19 8.64 -23.76 -4.26
CA SER A 19 7.55 -23.99 -5.21
C SER A 19 7.60 -25.41 -5.77
N CYS A 20 6.44 -26.06 -5.82
CA CYS A 20 6.29 -27.44 -6.24
C CYS A 20 5.37 -27.52 -7.46
N LYS A 21 5.82 -28.17 -8.54
CA LYS A 21 5.00 -28.46 -9.73
C LYS A 21 4.54 -29.91 -9.69
N GLU A 22 3.24 -30.14 -9.88
CA GLU A 22 2.65 -31.50 -10.01
C GLU A 22 2.81 -32.42 -8.78
N VAL A 23 3.17 -31.85 -7.64
CA VAL A 23 3.37 -32.59 -6.38
C VAL A 23 2.04 -33.00 -5.75
N SER A 24 2.02 -34.20 -5.17
CA SER A 24 0.85 -34.72 -4.48
C SER A 24 0.57 -33.96 -3.17
N ARG A 25 -0.71 -33.89 -2.77
CA ARG A 25 -1.08 -33.25 -1.49
C ARG A 25 -0.39 -33.90 -0.28
N ALA A 26 -0.16 -35.21 -0.34
CA ALA A 26 0.48 -35.97 0.73
C ALA A 26 1.96 -35.58 0.90
N GLU A 27 2.68 -35.37 -0.20
CA GLU A 27 4.07 -34.89 -0.16
C GLU A 27 4.17 -33.49 0.43
N ILE A 28 3.28 -32.57 0.06
CA ILE A 28 3.23 -31.23 0.66
C ILE A 28 2.98 -31.32 2.16
N THR A 29 2.01 -32.14 2.59
CA THR A 29 1.72 -32.36 4.01
C THR A 29 2.92 -32.95 4.74
N LYS A 30 3.62 -33.93 4.15
CA LYS A 30 4.84 -34.53 4.72
C LYS A 30 5.96 -33.50 4.86
N HIS A 31 6.15 -32.65 3.85
CA HIS A 31 7.13 -31.56 3.89
C HIS A 31 6.80 -30.55 4.99
N ILE A 32 5.54 -30.19 5.19
CA ILE A 32 5.15 -29.28 6.28
C ILE A 32 5.42 -29.91 7.65
N ILE A 33 5.04 -31.19 7.83
CA ILE A 33 5.20 -31.91 9.11
C ILE A 33 6.68 -32.07 9.49
N SER A 34 7.62 -32.14 8.52
CA SER A 34 9.04 -32.27 8.84
C SER A 34 9.64 -31.06 9.57
N PHE A 35 8.99 -29.89 9.52
CA PHE A 35 9.41 -28.70 10.28
C PHE A 35 8.75 -28.60 11.65
N GLY A 36 7.75 -29.44 11.95
CA GLY A 36 7.10 -29.50 13.25
C GLY A 36 5.58 -29.41 13.18
N LYS A 37 4.98 -29.04 14.32
CA LYS A 37 3.52 -28.97 14.48
C LYS A 37 2.98 -27.71 13.81
N THR A 38 2.11 -27.88 12.81
CA THR A 38 1.44 -26.75 12.16
C THR A 38 0.33 -26.19 13.03
N VAL A 39 0.34 -24.87 13.22
CA VAL A 39 -0.63 -24.15 14.07
C VAL A 39 -1.59 -23.31 13.24
N LEU A 40 -1.06 -22.65 12.21
CA LEU A 40 -1.77 -21.73 11.35
C LEU A 40 -1.42 -22.02 9.89
N VAL A 41 -2.44 -22.08 9.03
CA VAL A 41 -2.30 -22.18 7.58
C VAL A 41 -2.85 -20.89 6.97
N ALA A 42 -1.99 -20.14 6.29
CA ALA A 42 -2.35 -18.85 5.69
C ALA A 42 -2.56 -18.97 4.17
N THR A 43 -3.40 -18.09 3.63
CA THR A 43 -3.63 -17.94 2.18
C THR A 43 -3.73 -16.46 1.82
N ASP A 44 -3.34 -16.11 0.61
CA ASP A 44 -3.33 -14.75 0.05
C ASP A 44 -4.69 -14.28 -0.51
N VAL A 45 -5.66 -15.19 -0.59
CA VAL A 45 -7.01 -14.93 -1.12
C VAL A 45 -8.06 -14.90 0.00
N HIS A 46 -9.07 -14.04 -0.16
CA HIS A 46 -10.11 -13.80 0.84
C HIS A 46 -10.93 -15.06 1.15
N GLN A 47 -11.27 -15.83 0.12
CA GLN A 47 -11.96 -17.11 0.28
C GLN A 47 -10.94 -18.25 0.18
N PRO A 48 -10.65 -18.98 1.29
CA PRO A 48 -9.65 -20.03 1.25
C PRO A 48 -9.97 -21.10 0.20
N PRO A 49 -9.03 -21.44 -0.70
CA PRO A 49 -9.23 -22.47 -1.70
C PRO A 49 -9.54 -23.83 -1.05
N LYS A 50 -10.28 -24.68 -1.75
CA LYS A 50 -10.66 -26.03 -1.27
C LYS A 50 -9.44 -26.84 -0.80
N MET A 51 -8.30 -26.70 -1.49
CA MET A 51 -7.08 -27.42 -1.12
C MET A 51 -6.50 -26.94 0.21
N VAL A 52 -6.49 -25.63 0.46
CA VAL A 52 -6.04 -25.03 1.73
C VAL A 52 -6.94 -25.48 2.88
N LYS A 53 -8.26 -25.47 2.69
CA LYS A 53 -9.22 -25.97 3.69
C LYS A 53 -8.96 -27.43 4.06
N LYS A 54 -8.74 -28.28 3.06
CA LYS A 54 -8.43 -29.71 3.30
C LYS A 54 -7.06 -29.91 3.94
N MET A 55 -6.05 -29.11 3.60
CA MET A 55 -4.73 -29.18 4.24
C MET A 55 -4.80 -28.76 5.72
N ALA A 56 -5.48 -27.65 6.02
CA ALA A 56 -5.66 -27.19 7.39
C ALA A 56 -6.42 -28.21 8.26
N ALA A 57 -7.44 -28.87 7.70
CA ALA A 57 -8.13 -29.96 8.37
C ALA A 57 -7.22 -31.18 8.64
N ALA A 58 -6.40 -31.57 7.65
CA ALA A 58 -5.46 -32.68 7.80
C ALA A 58 -4.35 -32.41 8.84
N LEU A 59 -3.92 -31.15 8.93
CA LEU A 59 -2.89 -30.69 9.88
C LEU A 59 -3.47 -30.28 11.25
N ASN A 60 -4.80 -30.33 11.41
CA ASN A 60 -5.52 -29.81 12.58
C ASN A 60 -5.10 -28.38 12.96
N SER A 61 -5.03 -27.51 11.95
CA SER A 61 -4.54 -26.13 12.07
C SER A 61 -5.62 -25.13 11.72
N LYS A 62 -5.51 -23.93 12.30
CA LYS A 62 -6.42 -22.83 11.99
C LYS A 62 -6.10 -22.22 10.63
N ILE A 63 -7.12 -21.70 9.93
CA ILE A 63 -6.92 -21.00 8.66
C ILE A 63 -6.90 -19.49 8.89
N TYR A 64 -5.91 -18.82 8.32
CA TYR A 64 -5.90 -17.38 8.12
C TYR A 64 -6.18 -17.05 6.65
N ALA A 65 -7.15 -16.15 6.43
CA ALA A 65 -7.36 -15.50 5.15
C ALA A 65 -7.55 -13.99 5.36
N PRO A 66 -7.07 -13.15 4.42
CA PRO A 66 -7.25 -11.71 4.47
C PRO A 66 -8.72 -11.33 4.24
N TYR A 67 -9.09 -10.10 4.58
CA TYR A 67 -10.45 -9.58 4.33
C TYR A 67 -10.72 -9.27 2.84
N ARG A 68 -9.66 -9.08 2.06
CA ARG A 68 -9.68 -8.84 0.62
C ARG A 68 -8.42 -9.42 -0.01
N ASP A 69 -8.49 -9.77 -1.28
CA ASP A 69 -7.32 -10.23 -2.03
C ASP A 69 -6.25 -9.12 -2.06
N LEU A 70 -4.99 -9.50 -1.89
CA LEU A 70 -3.88 -8.56 -1.95
C LEU A 70 -3.48 -8.29 -3.39
N ALA A 71 -3.27 -7.00 -3.71
CA ALA A 71 -2.62 -6.60 -4.95
C ALA A 71 -1.20 -7.18 -5.02
N VAL A 72 -0.76 -7.59 -6.21
CA VAL A 72 0.56 -8.19 -6.43
C VAL A 72 1.69 -7.28 -5.92
N SER A 73 1.60 -5.97 -6.18
CA SER A 73 2.58 -4.99 -5.70
C SER A 73 2.67 -4.93 -4.17
N ALA A 74 1.54 -5.05 -3.47
CA ALA A 74 1.50 -5.05 -2.01
C ALA A 74 2.13 -6.32 -1.41
N LYS A 75 2.00 -7.47 -2.09
CA LYS A 75 2.67 -8.71 -1.67
C LYS A 75 4.18 -8.59 -1.84
N THR A 76 4.64 -8.09 -2.98
CA THR A 76 6.07 -7.89 -3.25
C THR A 76 6.69 -6.94 -2.23
N GLY A 77 6.11 -5.75 -2.03
CA GLY A 77 6.61 -4.81 -1.03
C GLY A 77 6.63 -5.37 0.39
N MET A 78 5.60 -6.13 0.79
CA MET A 78 5.56 -6.75 2.12
C MET A 78 6.68 -7.76 2.35
N VAL A 79 7.01 -8.56 1.32
CA VAL A 79 8.09 -9.55 1.38
C VAL A 79 9.44 -8.85 1.42
N ASP A 80 9.65 -7.86 0.55
CA ASP A 80 10.90 -7.09 0.49
C ASP A 80 11.15 -6.36 1.83
N ASP A 81 10.13 -5.69 2.37
CA ASP A 81 10.20 -5.02 3.68
C ASP A 81 10.55 -6.01 4.80
N TYR A 82 9.98 -7.21 4.78
CA TYR A 82 10.21 -8.21 5.82
C TYR A 82 11.63 -8.78 5.78
N ILE A 83 12.14 -9.04 4.57
CA ILE A 83 13.51 -9.50 4.35
C ILE A 83 14.52 -8.40 4.73
N HIS A 84 14.22 -7.13 4.43
CA HIS A 84 15.08 -6.00 4.77
C HIS A 84 15.08 -5.66 6.26
N TYR A 85 13.95 -5.84 6.95
CA TYR A 85 13.83 -5.54 8.38
C TYR A 85 14.54 -6.57 9.27
N ASP A 86 14.57 -7.84 8.86
CA ASP A 86 15.26 -8.89 9.60
C ASP A 86 16.76 -8.92 9.23
N ASN A 87 17.55 -8.05 9.88
CA ASN A 87 19.01 -7.94 9.72
C ASN A 87 19.79 -9.25 9.93
N ARG A 88 19.15 -10.33 10.41
CA ARG A 88 19.72 -11.69 10.50
C ARG A 88 20.06 -12.30 9.14
N PHE A 89 19.42 -11.85 8.06
CA PHE A 89 19.70 -12.31 6.70
C PHE A 89 20.97 -11.70 6.07
N LEU A 90 21.51 -10.60 6.63
CA LEU A 90 22.67 -9.88 6.07
C LEU A 90 24.03 -10.22 6.72
N VAL A 91 24.06 -11.07 7.76
CA VAL A 91 25.28 -11.33 8.56
C VAL A 91 26.16 -12.49 8.05
N HIS A 92 25.76 -13.25 7.04
CA HIS A 92 26.57 -14.38 6.54
C HIS A 92 27.55 -13.96 5.43
N ARG A 93 28.46 -13.02 5.74
CA ARG A 93 29.60 -12.66 4.88
C ARG A 93 30.80 -13.61 4.99
N SER A 94 30.72 -14.63 5.82
CA SER A 94 31.73 -15.69 5.93
C SER A 94 31.15 -16.98 5.38
N GLY A 95 31.81 -17.49 4.32
CA GLY A 95 31.34 -18.56 3.46
C GLY A 95 30.93 -19.86 4.16
N ASP A 96 30.19 -20.65 3.39
CA ASP A 96 29.87 -22.07 3.59
C ASP A 96 28.49 -22.44 4.16
N VAL A 97 27.46 -21.61 3.99
CA VAL A 97 26.06 -22.06 4.02
C VAL A 97 25.24 -21.34 2.94
N GLU A 98 24.54 -22.08 2.08
CA GLU A 98 23.68 -21.51 1.04
C GLU A 98 22.65 -20.52 1.62
N PRO A 99 22.28 -19.43 0.91
CA PRO A 99 21.25 -18.50 1.36
C PRO A 99 19.89 -19.17 1.29
N VAL A 100 19.53 -19.89 2.35
CA VAL A 100 18.19 -20.44 2.55
C VAL A 100 17.24 -19.24 2.75
N SER A 101 16.10 -19.23 2.07
CA SER A 101 14.94 -18.36 2.33
C SER A 101 14.76 -17.06 1.54
N LEU A 102 15.46 -16.84 0.41
CA LEU A 102 15.04 -15.81 -0.56
C LEU A 102 14.07 -16.39 -1.60
N PRO A 103 12.89 -15.80 -1.82
CA PRO A 103 11.94 -16.29 -2.80
C PRO A 103 12.45 -16.01 -4.23
N ARG A 104 12.54 -17.05 -5.06
CA ARG A 104 13.06 -16.96 -6.44
C ARG A 104 11.96 -16.77 -7.46
N ASN A 105 10.79 -17.35 -7.20
CA ASN A 105 9.65 -17.34 -8.12
C ASN A 105 8.45 -16.53 -7.59
N ALA A 106 7.54 -16.15 -8.50
CA ALA A 106 6.30 -15.45 -8.11
C ALA A 106 5.46 -16.24 -7.11
N HIS A 107 5.34 -17.57 -7.31
CA HIS A 107 4.60 -18.45 -6.40
C HIS A 107 5.20 -18.55 -5.00
N GLU A 108 6.53 -18.51 -4.90
CA GLU A 108 7.25 -18.48 -3.62
C GLU A 108 7.04 -17.16 -2.88
N ARG A 109 7.09 -16.03 -3.62
CA ARG A 109 6.77 -14.71 -3.08
C ARG A 109 5.33 -14.64 -2.59
N ASP A 110 4.37 -15.13 -3.36
CA ASP A 110 2.96 -15.16 -2.96
C ASP A 110 2.73 -16.01 -1.70
N ALA A 111 3.37 -17.18 -1.62
CA ALA A 111 3.29 -18.05 -0.45
C ALA A 111 3.92 -17.41 0.79
N LEU A 112 5.09 -16.78 0.64
CA LEU A 112 5.76 -16.09 1.74
C LEU A 112 4.96 -14.87 2.21
N ALA A 113 4.39 -14.09 1.28
CA ALA A 113 3.52 -12.96 1.60
C ALA A 113 2.30 -13.40 2.42
N ALA A 114 1.64 -14.50 2.02
CA ALA A 114 0.52 -15.07 2.78
C ALA A 114 0.93 -15.45 4.21
N ALA A 115 2.08 -16.10 4.36
CA ALA A 115 2.58 -16.56 5.64
C ALA A 115 2.99 -15.40 6.57
N ILE A 116 3.71 -14.40 6.03
CA ILE A 116 4.05 -13.16 6.76
C ILE A 116 2.77 -12.43 7.21
N GLN A 117 1.76 -12.34 6.35
CA GLN A 117 0.53 -11.67 6.70
C GLN A 117 -0.23 -12.40 7.83
N GLY A 118 -0.23 -13.74 7.78
CA GLY A 118 -0.74 -14.57 8.86
C GLY A 118 -0.01 -14.34 10.18
N TYR A 119 1.32 -14.28 10.14
CA TYR A 119 2.15 -13.97 11.30
C TYR A 119 1.86 -12.56 11.85
N LYS A 120 1.86 -11.52 11.01
CA LYS A 120 1.60 -10.12 11.41
C LYS A 120 0.26 -9.92 12.13
N LYS A 121 -0.76 -10.74 11.83
CA LYS A 121 -2.04 -10.71 12.58
C LYS A 121 -1.86 -11.06 14.06
N TYR A 122 -0.97 -12.02 14.37
CA TYR A 122 -0.75 -12.53 15.72
C TYR A 122 0.51 -11.96 16.38
N GLN A 123 1.43 -11.36 15.62
CA GLN A 123 2.72 -10.84 16.07
C GLN A 123 2.64 -10.09 17.41
N LYS A 124 1.81 -9.05 17.52
CA LYS A 124 1.68 -8.27 18.77
C LYS A 124 1.26 -9.11 19.98
N LYS A 125 0.37 -10.10 19.77
CA LYS A 125 -0.08 -11.01 20.83
C LYS A 125 1.03 -12.00 21.21
N LEU A 126 1.78 -12.49 20.23
CA LEU A 126 2.90 -13.42 20.45
C LEU A 126 4.05 -12.73 21.20
N GLU A 127 4.44 -11.52 20.78
CA GLU A 127 5.43 -10.70 21.49
C GLU A 127 4.99 -10.37 22.92
N GLN A 128 3.70 -10.09 23.14
CA GLN A 128 3.15 -9.87 24.48
C GLN A 128 3.25 -11.13 25.36
N ILE A 129 3.05 -12.32 24.78
CA ILE A 129 3.21 -13.59 25.49
C ILE A 129 4.66 -13.82 25.86
N GLU A 130 5.60 -13.59 24.95
CA GLU A 130 7.04 -13.74 25.22
C GLU A 130 7.50 -12.84 26.37
N ARG A 131 7.10 -11.56 26.36
CA ARG A 131 7.42 -10.63 27.47
C ARG A 131 6.84 -11.10 28.79
N ARG A 132 5.56 -11.49 28.82
CA ARG A 132 4.91 -11.97 30.05
C ARG A 132 5.45 -13.32 30.52
N ALA A 133 5.89 -14.17 29.60
CA ALA A 133 6.51 -15.44 29.92
C ALA A 133 7.87 -15.23 30.59
N LEU A 134 8.65 -14.25 30.12
CA LEU A 134 9.89 -13.81 30.78
C LEU A 134 9.61 -13.25 32.18
N ASP A 135 8.61 -12.39 32.33
CA ASP A 135 8.24 -11.82 33.64
C ASP A 135 7.78 -12.88 34.67
N LEU A 136 7.30 -14.03 34.19
CA LEU A 136 6.74 -15.11 35.00
C LEU A 136 7.67 -16.33 35.09
N ASP A 137 8.94 -16.21 34.65
CA ASP A 137 9.96 -17.26 34.63
C ASP A 137 9.48 -18.58 33.98
N ILE A 138 8.65 -18.47 32.94
CA ILE A 138 8.15 -19.65 32.21
C ILE A 138 9.29 -20.17 31.30
N PRO A 139 9.63 -21.47 31.35
CA PRO A 139 10.65 -22.04 30.47
C PRO A 139 10.30 -21.85 29.00
N GLN A 140 11.31 -21.51 28.18
CA GLN A 140 11.14 -21.28 26.75
C GLN A 140 10.49 -22.47 26.02
N SER A 141 10.73 -23.70 26.49
CA SER A 141 10.13 -24.93 25.96
C SER A 141 8.61 -25.00 26.09
N MET A 142 8.01 -24.23 27.01
CA MET A 142 6.56 -24.19 27.22
C MET A 142 5.88 -22.94 26.62
N VAL A 143 6.65 -21.93 26.23
CA VAL A 143 6.13 -20.68 25.65
C VAL A 143 5.36 -20.93 24.35
N ASP A 144 5.87 -21.82 23.49
CA ASP A 144 5.19 -22.22 22.26
C ASP A 144 3.82 -22.85 22.52
N GLY A 145 3.68 -23.57 23.65
CA GLY A 145 2.40 -24.08 24.12
C GLY A 145 1.38 -22.96 24.38
N VAL A 146 1.80 -21.87 25.02
CA VAL A 146 0.94 -20.69 25.26
C VAL A 146 0.56 -20.02 23.93
N LYS A 147 1.54 -19.82 23.05
CA LYS A 147 1.34 -19.22 21.72
C LYS A 147 0.30 -20.01 20.92
N ILE A 148 0.37 -21.34 20.92
CA ILE A 148 -0.59 -22.23 20.26
C ILE A 148 -2.01 -22.04 20.83
N MET A 149 -2.16 -22.00 22.16
CA MET A 149 -3.47 -21.80 22.80
C MET A 149 -4.09 -20.46 22.39
N VAL A 150 -3.29 -19.40 22.31
CA VAL A 150 -3.77 -18.05 21.97
C VAL A 150 -4.17 -17.95 20.50
N ILE A 151 -3.45 -18.63 19.59
CA ILE A 151 -3.87 -18.72 18.18
C ILE A 151 -5.24 -19.42 18.05
N ASN A 152 -5.51 -20.38 18.94
CA ASN A 152 -6.80 -21.06 19.08
C ASN A 152 -7.86 -20.26 19.88
N GLU A 153 -7.69 -18.94 20.02
CA GLU A 153 -8.62 -18.01 20.70
C GLU A 153 -8.78 -18.24 22.21
N VAL A 154 -7.82 -18.89 22.86
CA VAL A 154 -7.76 -18.89 24.33
C VAL A 154 -7.20 -17.53 24.80
N PRO A 155 -7.84 -16.85 25.76
CA PRO A 155 -7.31 -15.61 26.31
C PRO A 155 -5.91 -15.80 26.90
N ILE A 156 -5.02 -14.81 26.68
CA ILE A 156 -3.60 -14.87 27.10
C ILE A 156 -3.46 -15.22 28.59
N THR A 157 -4.27 -14.59 29.45
CA THR A 157 -4.25 -14.84 30.90
C THR A 157 -4.61 -16.28 31.24
N LYS A 158 -5.64 -16.83 30.60
CA LYS A 158 -6.06 -18.22 30.80
C LYS A 158 -5.01 -19.21 30.29
N ALA A 159 -4.41 -18.92 29.14
CA ALA A 159 -3.35 -19.75 28.56
C ALA A 159 -2.09 -19.79 29.44
N LEU A 160 -1.65 -18.64 29.96
CA LEU A 160 -0.51 -18.56 30.87
C LEU A 160 -0.80 -19.31 32.18
N ASN A 161 -1.97 -19.09 32.78
CA ASN A 161 -2.35 -19.78 34.03
C ASN A 161 -2.39 -21.30 33.87
N ALA A 162 -2.90 -21.80 32.74
CA ALA A 162 -2.94 -23.24 32.46
C ALA A 162 -1.54 -23.86 32.36
N ILE A 163 -0.54 -23.13 31.86
CA ILE A 163 0.85 -23.61 31.83
C ILE A 163 1.49 -23.51 33.21
N ILE A 164 1.23 -22.43 33.95
CA ILE A 164 1.72 -22.27 35.33
C ILE A 164 1.19 -23.40 36.23
N GLU A 165 -0.09 -23.76 36.10
CA GLU A 165 -0.67 -24.91 36.81
C GLU A 165 0.02 -26.21 36.42
N LYS A 166 0.32 -26.44 35.14
CA LYS A 166 1.09 -27.61 34.71
C LYS A 166 2.50 -27.64 35.32
N ILE A 167 3.21 -26.52 35.34
CA ILE A 167 4.54 -26.44 35.95
C ILE A 167 4.46 -26.74 37.47
N LYS A 168 3.42 -26.27 38.15
CA LYS A 168 3.17 -26.59 39.57
C LYS A 168 2.81 -28.06 39.78
N HIS A 169 2.03 -28.68 38.90
CA HIS A 169 1.69 -30.09 38.98
C HIS A 169 2.89 -31.01 38.65
N ASP A 170 3.73 -30.62 37.69
CA ASP A 170 4.95 -31.34 37.34
C ASP A 170 6.01 -31.23 38.44
N SER A 171 6.15 -30.08 39.10
CA SER A 171 7.08 -29.93 40.24
C SER A 171 6.63 -30.68 41.51
N ILE A 172 5.33 -30.89 41.70
CA ILE A 172 4.77 -31.70 42.79
C ILE A 172 4.87 -33.21 42.50
N SER A 173 4.88 -33.62 41.22
CA SER A 173 4.96 -35.04 40.85
C SER A 173 6.39 -35.62 40.86
N THR A 174 7.43 -34.79 40.85
CA THR A 174 8.84 -35.22 40.94
C THR A 174 9.33 -35.63 42.34
N THR A 175 8.50 -35.56 43.39
CA THR A 175 8.79 -36.15 44.72
C THR A 175 7.97 -37.40 45.05
N ALA A 176 7.26 -37.97 44.09
CA ALA A 176 6.41 -39.14 44.33
C ALA A 176 6.72 -40.31 43.38
N THR A 177 7.86 -40.96 43.60
CA THR A 177 7.95 -42.41 43.42
C THR A 177 8.24 -43.04 44.76
N ASN A 178 7.19 -43.48 45.45
CA ASN A 178 7.05 -44.84 45.99
C ASN A 178 5.81 -44.93 46.89
N GLU A 179 5.20 -46.12 46.83
CA GLU A 179 4.20 -46.67 47.76
C GLU A 179 2.72 -46.38 47.49
N LYS A 180 2.16 -47.35 46.75
CA LYS A 180 0.82 -47.88 46.96
C LYS A 180 0.59 -48.29 48.43
N GLU A 181 -0.70 -48.22 48.80
CA GLU A 181 -1.40 -48.88 49.91
C GLU A 181 -1.38 -48.20 51.29
N SER A 182 -2.57 -47.84 51.81
CA SER A 182 -3.26 -48.72 52.76
C SER A 182 -4.51 -48.10 53.43
N TYR A 183 -5.51 -48.98 53.57
CA TYR A 183 -6.67 -48.88 54.47
C TYR A 183 -6.27 -48.82 55.96
N PRO A 184 -7.08 -48.24 56.87
CA PRO A 184 -6.78 -48.34 58.29
C PRO A 184 -7.41 -49.62 58.88
N LYS A 185 -6.58 -50.62 59.19
CA LYS A 185 -6.86 -51.64 60.21
C LYS A 185 -6.06 -51.30 61.47
N LYS A 186 -6.74 -50.91 62.54
CA LYS A 186 -6.18 -51.01 63.90
C LYS A 186 -6.40 -52.43 64.42
N ARG A 187 -5.30 -53.10 64.75
CA ARG A 187 -5.27 -54.30 65.59
C ARG A 187 -5.10 -53.84 67.03
N ASP A 188 -6.02 -54.25 67.90
CA ASP A 188 -5.71 -54.47 69.31
C ASP A 188 -6.06 -55.94 69.58
N SER A 189 -5.02 -56.76 69.72
CA SER A 189 -5.09 -58.10 70.26
C SER A 189 -4.44 -58.06 71.63
N ASN A 190 -5.23 -58.18 72.69
CA ASN A 190 -4.77 -58.80 73.92
C ASN A 190 -5.96 -59.32 74.72
N GLY A 191 -5.84 -60.57 75.18
CA GLY A 191 -6.51 -61.05 76.38
C GLY A 191 -7.90 -61.65 76.20
N ILE A 192 -7.95 -62.92 75.80
CA ILE A 192 -9.00 -63.82 76.28
C ILE A 192 -8.73 -64.05 77.77
N SER A 193 -9.55 -63.49 78.65
CA SER A 193 -9.75 -64.05 79.99
C SER A 193 -11.12 -63.65 80.55
N SER A 194 -11.83 -64.70 81.00
CA SER A 194 -12.94 -64.72 81.96
C SER A 194 -14.26 -64.06 81.58
N ILE A 195 -15.18 -64.94 81.15
CA ILE A 195 -16.61 -64.93 81.43
C ILE A 195 -16.88 -64.51 82.89
N SER A 196 -17.69 -63.47 83.12
CA SER A 196 -18.73 -63.45 84.17
C SER A 196 -19.72 -62.27 83.97
N SER A 197 -21.01 -62.61 83.97
CA SER A 197 -22.08 -61.83 84.62
C SER A 197 -22.67 -60.58 83.93
N SER A 198 -23.56 -60.85 82.96
CA SER A 198 -24.91 -60.27 82.80
C SER A 198 -25.33 -59.18 83.82
N LYS A 199 -25.03 -57.91 83.54
CA LYS A 199 -25.73 -56.71 84.11
C LYS A 199 -25.53 -55.37 83.36
N ASN A 200 -24.63 -55.26 82.37
CA ASN A 200 -24.25 -53.97 81.75
C ASN A 200 -24.82 -53.68 80.34
N GLY A 201 -25.69 -54.54 79.80
CA GLY A 201 -26.24 -54.36 78.45
C GLY A 201 -27.12 -53.10 78.29
N SER A 202 -27.81 -52.70 79.35
CA SER A 202 -28.73 -51.55 79.33
C SER A 202 -28.02 -50.20 79.17
N GLU A 203 -26.87 -50.00 79.81
CA GLU A 203 -26.10 -48.75 79.73
C GLU A 203 -25.44 -48.56 78.36
N ILE A 204 -24.91 -49.63 77.78
CA ILE A 204 -24.32 -49.62 76.42
C ILE A 204 -25.40 -49.32 75.38
N ILE A 205 -26.58 -49.94 75.51
CA ILE A 205 -27.73 -49.69 74.63
C ILE A 205 -28.20 -48.23 74.75
N TYR A 206 -28.21 -47.66 75.95
CA TYR A 206 -28.60 -46.26 76.17
C TYR A 206 -27.60 -45.28 75.54
N GLY A 207 -26.30 -45.52 75.69
CA GLY A 207 -25.25 -44.72 75.04
C GLY A 207 -25.33 -44.75 73.51
N LEU A 208 -25.56 -45.93 72.92
CA LEU A 208 -25.76 -46.09 71.49
C LEU A 208 -27.04 -45.38 70.99
N LYS A 209 -28.13 -45.44 71.77
CA LYS A 209 -29.39 -44.76 71.45
C LYS A 209 -29.25 -43.24 71.44
N ASN A 210 -28.47 -42.67 72.38
CA ASN A 210 -28.17 -41.25 72.42
C ASN A 210 -27.26 -40.81 71.25
N LYS A 211 -26.28 -41.65 70.88
CA LYS A 211 -25.44 -41.40 69.71
C LYS A 211 -26.25 -41.41 68.41
N LEU A 212 -27.17 -42.37 68.25
CA LEU A 212 -28.12 -42.42 67.14
C LEU A 212 -28.99 -41.17 67.07
N LYS A 213 -29.52 -40.68 68.20
CA LYS A 213 -30.30 -39.43 68.24
C LYS A 213 -29.46 -38.22 67.83
N SER A 214 -28.21 -38.11 68.28
CA SER A 214 -27.31 -37.02 67.90
C SER A 214 -26.99 -37.07 66.40
N GLN A 215 -26.67 -38.25 65.87
CA GLN A 215 -26.41 -38.45 64.45
C GLN A 215 -27.66 -38.15 63.60
N GLN A 216 -28.85 -38.57 64.03
CA GLN A 216 -30.10 -38.22 63.35
C GLN A 216 -30.34 -36.70 63.32
N LYS A 217 -30.01 -35.99 64.40
CA LYS A 217 -30.09 -34.52 64.44
C LYS A 217 -29.08 -33.87 63.49
N GLN A 218 -27.86 -34.40 63.42
CA GLN A 218 -26.85 -33.94 62.45
C GLN A 218 -27.30 -34.18 61.01
N ILE A 219 -27.86 -35.34 60.70
CA ILE A 219 -28.41 -35.66 59.37
C ILE A 219 -29.50 -34.66 59.00
N ARG A 220 -30.45 -34.36 59.90
CA ARG A 220 -31.49 -33.34 59.64
C ARG A 220 -30.90 -31.95 59.40
N ASN A 221 -29.91 -31.54 60.19
CA ASN A 221 -29.26 -30.24 59.99
C ASN A 221 -28.53 -30.16 58.65
N LEU A 222 -27.87 -31.24 58.24
CA LEU A 222 -27.20 -31.34 56.94
C LEU A 222 -28.21 -31.33 55.79
N GLN A 223 -29.33 -32.04 55.93
CA GLN A 223 -30.43 -32.02 54.95
C GLN A 223 -31.02 -30.62 54.78
N ASN A 224 -31.23 -29.88 55.88
CA ASN A 224 -31.70 -28.49 55.83
C ASN A 224 -30.68 -27.58 55.16
N LYS A 225 -29.38 -27.74 55.45
CA LYS A 225 -28.31 -26.99 54.78
C LYS A 225 -28.26 -27.27 53.28
N ASN A 226 -28.35 -28.54 52.88
CA ASN A 226 -28.40 -28.90 51.46
C ASN A 226 -29.61 -28.25 50.78
N SER A 227 -30.79 -28.27 51.39
CA SER A 227 -31.98 -27.63 50.84
C SER A 227 -31.82 -26.11 50.67
N ILE A 228 -31.16 -25.42 51.62
CA ILE A 228 -30.85 -23.99 51.50
C ILE A 228 -29.86 -23.74 50.36
N MET A 229 -28.79 -24.55 50.29
CA MET A 229 -27.79 -24.45 49.23
C MET A 229 -28.39 -24.71 47.84
N ASP A 230 -29.32 -25.66 47.71
CA ASP A 230 -30.03 -25.94 46.46
C ASP A 230 -30.89 -24.75 46.02
N ASN A 231 -31.58 -24.09 46.97
CA ASN A 231 -32.35 -22.88 46.68
C ASN A 231 -31.45 -21.71 46.22
N ASP A 232 -30.29 -21.54 46.83
CA ASP A 232 -29.36 -20.48 46.44
C ASP A 232 -28.69 -20.79 45.09
N LEU A 233 -28.39 -22.06 44.80
CA LEU A 233 -27.95 -22.49 43.46
C LEU A 233 -29.00 -22.15 42.40
N GLN A 234 -30.29 -22.38 42.65
CA GLN A 234 -31.35 -22.00 41.72
C GLN A 234 -31.43 -20.47 41.52
N LYS A 235 -31.28 -19.68 42.59
CA LYS A 235 -31.25 -18.21 42.46
C LYS A 235 -30.08 -17.74 41.61
N TYR A 236 -28.88 -18.24 41.86
CA TYR A 236 -27.69 -17.89 41.09
C TYR A 236 -27.80 -18.34 39.63
N GLN A 237 -28.37 -19.52 39.36
CA GLN A 237 -28.64 -19.98 38.00
C GLN A 237 -29.59 -19.05 37.25
N ASN A 238 -30.67 -18.60 37.91
CA ASN A 238 -31.60 -17.64 37.33
C ASN A 238 -30.95 -16.28 37.08
N GLU A 239 -30.10 -15.80 38.00
CA GLU A 239 -29.36 -14.54 37.85
C GLU A 239 -28.35 -14.62 36.70
N ILE A 240 -27.63 -15.73 36.58
CA ILE A 240 -26.72 -15.98 35.45
C ILE A 240 -27.50 -15.95 34.14
N SER A 241 -28.62 -16.64 34.04
CA SER A 241 -29.45 -16.62 32.82
C SER A 241 -29.94 -15.21 32.47
N GLN A 242 -30.35 -14.40 33.45
CA GLN A 242 -30.75 -13.01 33.20
C GLN A 242 -29.58 -12.15 32.74
N LEU A 243 -28.39 -12.34 33.30
CA LEU A 243 -27.19 -11.63 32.90
C LEU A 243 -26.74 -12.04 31.49
N GLU A 244 -26.81 -13.33 31.15
CA GLU A 244 -26.52 -13.86 29.82
C GLU A 244 -27.44 -13.24 28.77
N HIS A 245 -28.76 -13.20 29.02
CA HIS A 245 -29.70 -12.56 28.10
C HIS A 245 -29.46 -11.04 27.94
N LYS A 246 -29.09 -10.34 29.02
CA LYS A 246 -28.71 -8.92 28.93
C LYS A 246 -27.44 -8.74 28.10
N LEU A 247 -26.47 -9.63 28.26
CA LEU A 247 -25.20 -9.59 27.53
C LEU A 247 -25.43 -9.86 26.04
N GLU A 248 -26.27 -10.84 25.70
CA GLU A 248 -26.66 -11.16 24.33
C GLU A 248 -27.37 -9.97 23.66
N ARG A 249 -28.31 -9.33 24.36
CA ARG A 249 -28.98 -8.12 23.86
C ARG A 249 -27.99 -6.98 23.60
N LEU A 250 -27.08 -6.72 24.54
CA LEU A 250 -26.05 -5.68 24.37
C LEU A 250 -25.09 -6.00 23.22
N GLN A 251 -24.70 -7.27 23.05
CA GLN A 251 -23.87 -7.70 21.91
C GLN A 251 -24.59 -7.49 20.58
N TYR A 252 -25.88 -7.81 20.52
CA TYR A 252 -26.70 -7.59 19.33
C TYR A 252 -26.79 -6.10 18.98
N GLU A 253 -27.10 -5.24 19.96
CA GLU A 253 -27.15 -3.78 19.79
C GLU A 253 -25.78 -3.22 19.35
N TYR A 254 -24.69 -3.68 19.97
CA TYR A 254 -23.32 -3.27 19.61
C TYR A 254 -22.96 -3.68 18.18
N SER A 255 -23.32 -4.90 17.77
CA SER A 255 -23.11 -5.39 16.40
C SER A 255 -23.86 -4.55 15.37
N GLN A 256 -25.14 -4.24 15.63
CA GLN A 256 -25.95 -3.36 14.77
C GLN A 256 -25.30 -1.98 14.62
N ASN A 257 -24.85 -1.39 15.74
CA ASN A 257 -24.17 -0.09 15.74
C ASN A 257 -22.86 -0.12 14.94
N ILE A 258 -22.05 -1.19 15.03
CA ILE A 258 -20.84 -1.34 14.21
C ILE A 258 -21.20 -1.38 12.72
N LEU A 259 -22.23 -2.14 12.34
CA LEU A 259 -22.67 -2.22 10.95
C LEU A 259 -23.12 -0.85 10.43
N HIS A 260 -23.92 -0.13 11.22
CA HIS A 260 -24.36 1.23 10.88
C HIS A 260 -23.18 2.21 10.77
N GLN A 261 -22.21 2.14 11.68
CA GLN A 261 -21.00 2.98 11.63
C GLN A 261 -20.15 2.67 10.39
N LYS A 262 -20.01 1.39 10.02
CA LYS A 262 -19.33 1.01 8.78
C LYS A 262 -20.05 1.56 7.56
N GLU A 263 -21.38 1.44 7.51
CA GLU A 263 -22.17 1.99 6.42
C GLU A 263 -22.00 3.51 6.31
N ILE A 264 -22.08 4.23 7.43
CA ILE A 264 -21.83 5.68 7.47
C ILE A 264 -20.42 6.02 6.99
N ALA A 265 -19.40 5.26 7.41
CA ALA A 265 -18.02 5.48 6.99
C ALA A 265 -17.84 5.27 5.48
N THR A 266 -18.45 4.23 4.91
CA THR A 266 -18.40 3.99 3.46
C THR A 266 -19.12 5.09 2.68
N LYS A 267 -20.32 5.50 3.11
CA LYS A 267 -21.06 6.61 2.51
C LYS A 267 -20.29 7.92 2.58
N LYS A 268 -19.65 8.23 3.72
CA LYS A 268 -18.79 9.42 3.86
C LYS A 268 -17.59 9.39 2.93
N ALA A 269 -16.94 8.24 2.76
CA ALA A 269 -15.81 8.11 1.83
C ALA A 269 -16.25 8.33 0.38
N ILE A 270 -17.42 7.81 -0.01
CA ILE A 270 -18.01 8.04 -1.34
C ILE A 270 -18.31 9.52 -1.55
N ILE A 271 -18.95 10.18 -0.57
CA ILE A 271 -19.25 11.62 -0.63
C ILE A 271 -17.98 12.43 -0.82
N ARG A 272 -16.92 12.14 -0.05
CA ARG A 272 -15.63 12.82 -0.19
C ARG A 272 -15.05 12.65 -1.60
N GLY A 273 -15.06 11.43 -2.14
CA GLY A 273 -14.57 11.19 -3.51
C GLY A 273 -15.41 11.89 -4.57
N LEU A 274 -16.73 12.00 -4.39
CA LEU A 274 -17.61 12.76 -5.29
C LEU A 274 -17.35 14.27 -5.18
N GLN A 275 -17.10 14.79 -3.98
CA GLN A 275 -16.76 16.20 -3.77
C GLN A 275 -15.42 16.58 -4.42
N GLU A 276 -14.40 15.73 -4.29
CA GLU A 276 -13.11 15.93 -4.94
C GLU A 276 -13.26 15.99 -6.47
N LYS A 277 -13.99 15.05 -7.07
CA LYS A 277 -14.29 15.05 -8.50
C LYS A 277 -15.07 16.30 -8.93
N TYR A 278 -16.09 16.68 -8.17
CA TYR A 278 -16.88 17.87 -8.44
C TYR A 278 -16.02 19.15 -8.42
N ASN A 279 -15.14 19.28 -7.42
CA ASN A 279 -14.25 20.43 -7.32
C ASN A 279 -13.23 20.48 -8.46
N TYR A 280 -12.70 19.33 -8.87
CA TYR A 280 -11.80 19.23 -10.00
C TYR A 280 -12.49 19.65 -11.31
N GLU A 281 -13.65 19.09 -11.61
CA GLU A 281 -14.46 19.45 -12.79
C GLU A 281 -14.87 20.93 -12.77
N LYS A 282 -15.22 21.46 -11.59
CA LYS A 282 -15.52 22.88 -11.43
C LYS A 282 -14.31 23.77 -11.74
N GLY A 283 -13.12 23.40 -11.26
CA GLY A 283 -11.89 24.12 -11.55
C GLY A 283 -11.56 24.11 -13.05
N LEU A 284 -11.63 22.93 -13.68
CA LEU A 284 -11.41 22.78 -15.11
C LEU A 284 -12.42 23.61 -15.93
N ARG A 285 -13.69 23.61 -15.53
CA ARG A 285 -14.71 24.42 -16.20
C ARG A 285 -14.42 25.91 -16.08
N GLN A 286 -13.95 26.39 -14.93
CA GLN A 286 -13.57 27.80 -14.75
C GLN A 286 -12.40 28.18 -15.67
N GLU A 287 -11.37 27.33 -15.75
CA GLU A 287 -10.24 27.54 -16.64
C GLU A 287 -10.67 27.59 -18.12
N LEU A 288 -11.51 26.65 -18.56
CA LEU A 288 -12.07 26.64 -19.91
C LEU A 288 -12.96 27.86 -20.19
N GLU A 289 -13.73 28.33 -19.21
CA GLU A 289 -14.54 29.54 -19.33
C GLU A 289 -13.65 30.79 -19.52
N ASP A 290 -12.52 30.86 -18.82
CA ASP A 290 -11.59 31.98 -18.92
C ASP A 290 -10.82 31.96 -20.25
N GLN A 291 -10.39 30.78 -20.72
CA GLN A 291 -9.84 30.60 -22.07
C GLN A 291 -10.84 31.00 -23.17
N LEU A 292 -12.13 30.68 -22.99
CA LEU A 292 -13.15 31.09 -23.96
C LEU A 292 -13.37 32.61 -23.95
N LYS A 293 -13.26 33.28 -22.80
CA LYS A 293 -13.35 34.74 -22.73
C LYS A 293 -12.17 35.39 -23.45
N SER A 294 -10.94 34.90 -23.26
CA SER A 294 -9.76 35.45 -23.94
C SER A 294 -9.87 35.28 -25.46
N ILE A 295 -10.28 34.09 -25.95
CA ILE A 295 -10.51 33.85 -27.38
C ILE A 295 -11.60 34.78 -27.95
N LYS A 296 -12.71 35.00 -27.22
CA LYS A 296 -13.77 35.92 -27.67
C LYS A 296 -13.27 37.36 -27.79
N ARG A 297 -12.44 37.83 -26.86
CA ARG A 297 -11.82 39.16 -26.92
C ARG A 297 -10.91 39.30 -28.14
N ILE A 298 -10.06 38.30 -28.41
CA ILE A 298 -9.19 38.28 -29.59
C ILE A 298 -10.01 38.37 -30.88
N ARG A 299 -11.05 37.52 -31.03
CA ARG A 299 -11.90 37.53 -32.24
C ARG A 299 -12.65 38.84 -32.45
N ALA A 300 -13.12 39.48 -31.38
CA ALA A 300 -13.81 40.76 -31.49
C ALA A 300 -12.89 41.85 -32.06
N MET A 301 -11.60 41.81 -31.71
CA MET A 301 -10.58 42.74 -32.20
C MET A 301 -10.10 42.41 -33.62
N GLU A 302 -9.99 41.12 -33.99
CA GLU A 302 -9.71 40.73 -35.39
C GLU A 302 -10.78 41.26 -36.35
N LEU A 303 -12.06 41.27 -35.93
CA LEU A 303 -13.16 41.78 -36.75
C LEU A 303 -13.10 43.30 -36.95
N SER A 304 -12.57 44.08 -36.00
CA SER A 304 -12.51 45.53 -36.11
C SER A 304 -11.41 46.03 -37.06
N ARG A 305 -10.49 45.15 -37.52
CA ARG A 305 -9.35 45.44 -38.44
C ARG A 305 -8.36 46.53 -38.01
N GLU A 306 -8.64 47.26 -36.93
CA GLU A 306 -7.75 48.30 -36.39
C GLU A 306 -6.49 47.73 -35.75
N ALA A 307 -6.56 46.52 -35.22
CA ALA A 307 -5.47 45.92 -34.46
C ALA A 307 -5.26 44.44 -34.83
N SER A 308 -4.01 44.07 -35.08
CA SER A 308 -3.61 42.69 -35.38
C SER A 308 -3.08 42.01 -34.11
N PRO A 309 -3.62 40.84 -33.72
CA PRO A 309 -3.13 40.12 -32.55
C PRO A 309 -1.72 39.57 -32.81
N VAL A 310 -0.87 39.71 -31.79
CA VAL A 310 0.52 39.25 -31.77
C VAL A 310 0.62 38.09 -30.82
N LYS A 311 1.08 36.94 -31.34
CA LYS A 311 1.28 35.72 -30.55
C LYS A 311 2.65 35.71 -29.95
N ILE A 312 2.71 35.62 -28.63
CA ILE A 312 3.96 35.66 -27.87
C ILE A 312 4.52 34.25 -27.77
N VAL A 313 5.78 34.09 -28.16
CA VAL A 313 6.56 32.86 -27.99
C VAL A 313 7.74 33.21 -27.08
N GLU A 314 7.89 32.46 -26.00
CA GLU A 314 8.89 32.77 -24.96
C GLU A 314 10.33 32.58 -25.44
N SER A 315 10.61 31.50 -26.17
CA SER A 315 11.94 31.20 -26.70
C SER A 315 11.90 30.75 -28.16
N PHE A 316 12.93 31.10 -28.91
CA PHE A 316 13.09 30.67 -30.31
C PHE A 316 13.64 29.23 -30.40
N SER A 317 12.90 28.26 -29.82
CA SER A 317 13.23 26.84 -29.84
C SER A 317 12.11 26.02 -30.50
N LYS A 318 12.42 24.80 -30.98
CA LYS A 318 11.41 23.93 -31.62
C LYS A 318 10.27 23.56 -30.67
N ASP A 319 10.60 23.32 -29.40
CA ASP A 319 9.64 22.89 -28.40
C ASP A 319 8.74 24.05 -27.97
N ALA A 320 9.31 25.24 -27.74
CA ALA A 320 8.52 26.43 -27.40
C ALA A 320 7.61 26.87 -28.56
N ILE A 321 8.04 26.74 -29.82
CA ILE A 321 7.16 27.01 -30.96
C ILE A 321 6.02 26.00 -31.02
N ARG A 322 6.27 24.71 -30.76
CA ARG A 322 5.23 23.67 -30.72
C ARG A 322 4.23 23.90 -29.60
N GLU A 323 4.71 24.23 -28.41
CA GLU A 323 3.88 24.57 -27.25
C GLU A 323 3.03 25.81 -27.54
N ALA A 324 3.64 26.87 -28.08
CA ALA A 324 2.91 28.06 -28.49
C ALA A 324 1.90 27.77 -29.61
N THR A 325 2.17 26.82 -30.51
CA THR A 325 1.20 26.39 -31.52
C THR A 325 0.01 25.68 -30.89
N GLY A 326 0.23 24.90 -29.82
CA GLY A 326 -0.84 24.25 -29.06
C GLY A 326 -1.71 25.25 -28.28
N SER A 327 -1.07 26.18 -27.57
CA SER A 327 -1.76 27.15 -26.69
C SER A 327 -2.40 28.29 -27.46
N TRP A 328 -1.68 28.86 -28.45
CA TRP A 328 -2.12 30.05 -29.19
C TRP A 328 -2.71 29.75 -30.57
N ASN A 329 -2.64 28.50 -31.05
CA ASN A 329 -3.14 28.06 -32.36
C ASN A 329 -2.72 29.01 -33.49
N ILE A 330 -1.41 29.14 -33.72
CA ILE A 330 -0.82 30.04 -34.73
C ILE A 330 -1.35 29.66 -36.12
N LYS A 331 -1.97 30.63 -36.81
CA LYS A 331 -2.54 30.49 -38.15
C LYS A 331 -1.75 31.29 -39.17
N ARG A 332 -2.04 31.00 -40.45
CA ARG A 332 -1.53 31.77 -41.58
C ARG A 332 -1.98 33.22 -41.47
N GLY A 333 -1.05 34.15 -41.58
CA GLY A 333 -1.31 35.58 -41.49
C GLY A 333 -1.14 36.21 -40.10
N ASP A 334 -0.82 35.41 -39.08
CA ASP A 334 -0.58 35.92 -37.72
C ASP A 334 0.81 36.58 -37.60
N VAL A 335 0.94 37.50 -36.66
CA VAL A 335 2.21 38.12 -36.26
C VAL A 335 2.73 37.43 -35.01
N VAL A 336 4.01 37.09 -34.98
CA VAL A 336 4.63 36.39 -33.83
C VAL A 336 5.69 37.26 -33.19
N LEU A 337 5.66 37.37 -31.86
CA LEU A 337 6.70 38.01 -31.05
C LEU A 337 7.58 36.94 -30.40
N LEU A 338 8.88 37.01 -30.65
CA LEU A 338 9.90 36.20 -29.98
C LEU A 338 10.48 37.03 -28.81
N LYS A 339 10.18 36.63 -27.57
CA LYS A 339 10.75 37.26 -26.36
C LYS A 339 12.26 37.01 -26.21
N SER A 340 12.71 35.84 -26.63
CA SER A 340 14.12 35.51 -26.77
C SER A 340 14.34 34.96 -28.18
N SER A 341 15.10 35.71 -28.97
CA SER A 341 15.46 35.32 -30.35
C SER A 341 16.75 34.49 -30.40
N GLU A 342 17.34 34.21 -29.25
CA GLU A 342 18.55 33.40 -29.09
C GLU A 342 18.20 31.90 -29.07
N GLY A 343 19.04 31.08 -29.71
CA GLY A 343 18.94 29.61 -29.65
C GLY A 343 18.28 28.92 -30.85
N GLY A 344 17.61 29.63 -31.74
CA GLY A 344 17.04 29.04 -32.95
C GLY A 344 17.91 29.21 -34.20
N GLY A 345 18.02 28.14 -34.97
CA GLY A 345 18.71 28.10 -36.26
C GLY A 345 17.76 28.10 -37.47
N SER A 346 18.27 27.66 -38.62
CA SER A 346 17.51 27.56 -39.88
C SER A 346 16.26 26.68 -39.74
N GLN A 347 16.34 25.54 -39.02
CA GLN A 347 15.21 24.60 -38.88
C GLN A 347 14.02 25.18 -38.07
N THR A 348 14.29 26.01 -37.07
CA THR A 348 13.26 26.72 -36.29
C THR A 348 12.63 27.85 -37.10
N ALA A 349 13.42 28.53 -37.94
CA ALA A 349 12.88 29.52 -38.88
C ALA A 349 11.96 28.86 -39.92
N ALA A 350 12.38 27.72 -40.49
CA ALA A 350 11.58 26.93 -41.42
C ALA A 350 10.22 26.49 -40.84
N LEU A 351 10.15 26.20 -39.53
CA LEU A 351 8.89 25.86 -38.85
C LEU A 351 7.92 27.05 -38.85
N LEU A 352 8.38 28.24 -38.48
CA LEU A 352 7.55 29.45 -38.50
C LEU A 352 7.14 29.82 -39.94
N VAL A 353 8.08 29.76 -40.88
CA VAL A 353 7.79 29.97 -42.31
C VAL A 353 6.73 28.98 -42.82
N GLY A 354 6.84 27.70 -42.46
CA GLY A 354 5.89 26.66 -42.85
C GLY A 354 4.48 26.89 -42.30
N LEU A 355 4.36 27.53 -41.13
CA LEU A 355 3.08 27.97 -40.57
C LEU A 355 2.47 29.15 -41.33
N GLY A 356 3.28 29.91 -42.08
CA GLY A 356 2.83 31.02 -42.93
C GLY A 356 2.51 32.30 -42.15
N VAL A 357 3.35 32.65 -41.18
CA VAL A 357 3.24 33.91 -40.42
C VAL A 357 3.46 35.15 -41.30
N LYS A 358 2.76 36.25 -40.97
CA LYS A 358 2.80 37.52 -41.71
C LYS A 358 4.08 38.32 -41.42
N ALA A 359 4.53 38.32 -40.17
CA ALA A 359 5.76 38.97 -39.73
C ALA A 359 6.24 38.37 -38.40
N VAL A 360 7.55 38.48 -38.14
CA VAL A 360 8.17 38.08 -36.88
C VAL A 360 8.79 39.30 -36.21
N LEU A 361 8.43 39.53 -34.96
CA LEU A 361 8.95 40.59 -34.10
C LEU A 361 10.03 40.02 -33.19
N THR A 362 11.13 40.73 -33.05
CA THR A 362 12.27 40.31 -32.23
C THR A 362 12.69 41.39 -31.26
N THR A 363 12.94 40.99 -30.02
CA THR A 363 13.59 41.81 -28.98
C THR A 363 15.11 41.85 -29.15
N ASP A 364 15.71 40.71 -29.50
CA ASP A 364 17.16 40.50 -29.54
C ASP A 364 17.68 40.17 -30.94
N LYS A 365 19.01 40.21 -31.10
CA LYS A 365 19.67 39.86 -32.37
C LYS A 365 19.64 38.35 -32.59
N MET A 366 18.99 37.93 -33.68
CA MET A 366 18.94 36.53 -34.09
C MET A 366 20.21 36.03 -34.80
N SER A 367 20.36 34.71 -34.87
CA SER A 367 21.41 34.04 -35.65
C SER A 367 21.33 34.37 -37.15
N HIS A 368 22.48 34.57 -37.80
CA HIS A 368 22.59 34.82 -39.23
C HIS A 368 21.90 33.74 -40.09
N GLN A 369 21.96 32.47 -39.66
CA GLN A 369 21.33 31.37 -40.38
C GLN A 369 19.79 31.43 -40.35
N ALA A 370 19.21 31.86 -39.23
CA ALA A 370 17.77 32.02 -39.11
C ALA A 370 17.28 33.24 -39.92
N LYS A 371 18.05 34.33 -39.89
CA LYS A 371 17.74 35.53 -40.68
C LYS A 371 17.70 35.25 -42.19
N GLU A 372 18.68 34.49 -42.69
CA GLU A 372 18.75 34.13 -44.11
C GLU A 372 17.54 33.30 -44.57
N GLU A 373 17.04 32.39 -43.71
CA GLU A 373 15.81 31.62 -43.97
C GLU A 373 14.58 32.51 -44.09
N PHE A 374 14.37 33.45 -43.16
CA PHE A 374 13.26 34.38 -43.24
C PHE A 374 13.36 35.29 -44.47
N GLU A 375 14.56 35.75 -44.83
CA GLU A 375 14.81 36.56 -46.03
C GLU A 375 14.56 35.79 -47.33
N LYS A 376 14.95 34.52 -47.40
CA LYS A 376 14.67 33.63 -48.55
C LYS A 376 13.18 33.47 -48.78
N HIS A 377 12.42 33.31 -47.71
CA HIS A 377 10.98 33.11 -47.75
C HIS A 377 10.15 34.40 -47.67
N MET A 378 10.79 35.58 -47.75
CA MET A 378 10.14 36.90 -47.75
C MET A 378 9.29 37.19 -46.51
N VAL A 379 9.66 36.63 -45.36
CA VAL A 379 9.03 36.91 -44.06
C VAL A 379 9.74 38.09 -43.39
N PRO A 380 9.06 39.23 -43.15
CA PRO A 380 9.67 40.40 -42.53
C PRO A 380 10.11 40.14 -41.09
N LEU A 381 11.32 40.61 -40.78
CA LEU A 381 11.86 40.66 -39.43
C LEU A 381 11.84 42.10 -38.95
N ILE A 382 11.10 42.38 -37.88
CA ILE A 382 10.91 43.72 -37.34
C ILE A 382 11.40 43.74 -35.89
N GLU A 383 12.20 44.74 -35.54
CA GLU A 383 12.64 44.97 -34.17
C GLU A 383 11.48 45.56 -33.35
N LEU A 384 11.30 45.08 -32.12
CA LEU A 384 10.20 45.52 -31.26
C LEU A 384 10.18 47.04 -31.04
N ASP A 385 11.36 47.68 -30.99
CA ASP A 385 11.51 49.13 -30.79
C ASP A 385 10.86 50.00 -31.90
N ARG A 386 10.52 49.40 -33.05
CA ARG A 386 9.93 50.11 -34.20
C ARG A 386 8.41 50.08 -34.20
N VAL A 387 7.79 49.33 -33.29
CA VAL A 387 6.35 49.11 -33.31
C VAL A 387 5.77 49.26 -31.91
N ASP A 388 4.73 50.09 -31.79
CA ASP A 388 3.98 50.22 -30.55
C ASP A 388 3.16 48.95 -30.30
N LEU A 389 3.55 48.22 -29.25
CA LEU A 389 2.92 46.98 -28.82
C LEU A 389 2.12 47.23 -27.54
N GLU A 390 0.80 47.07 -27.62
CA GLU A 390 -0.11 47.16 -26.48
C GLU A 390 -0.32 45.76 -25.90
N MET A 391 0.13 45.55 -24.65
CA MET A 391 -0.09 44.30 -23.90
C MET A 391 -1.50 44.31 -23.31
N ALA A 392 -2.33 43.32 -23.67
CA ALA A 392 -3.64 43.10 -23.08
C ALA A 392 -3.67 41.73 -22.39
N ASP A 393 -3.46 41.72 -21.07
CA ASP A 393 -3.39 40.57 -20.15
C ASP A 393 -2.62 39.34 -20.70
N ASP A 394 -3.25 38.56 -21.58
CA ASP A 394 -2.73 37.31 -22.12
C ASP A 394 -2.14 37.45 -23.55
N PHE A 395 -2.36 38.54 -24.27
CA PHE A 395 -1.92 38.70 -25.66
C PHE A 395 -1.38 40.09 -25.96
N ALA A 396 -0.53 40.18 -26.97
CA ALA A 396 -0.01 41.44 -27.46
C ALA A 396 -0.80 41.89 -28.68
N VAL A 397 -0.93 43.21 -28.87
CA VAL A 397 -1.68 43.79 -29.98
C VAL A 397 -0.83 44.88 -30.64
N ILE A 398 -0.87 44.91 -31.97
CA ILE A 398 -0.22 45.94 -32.78
C ILE A 398 -1.24 46.61 -33.68
N ARG A 399 -1.14 47.93 -33.85
CA ARG A 399 -1.95 48.67 -34.81
C ARG A 399 -1.63 48.22 -36.23
N SER A 400 -2.67 47.83 -36.98
CA SER A 400 -2.49 47.28 -38.32
C SER A 400 -1.73 48.23 -39.27
N GLN A 401 -1.91 49.55 -39.09
CA GLN A 401 -1.25 50.57 -39.91
C GLN A 401 0.27 50.61 -39.72
N ASP A 402 0.74 50.53 -38.48
CA ASP A 402 2.18 50.62 -38.16
C ASP A 402 2.90 49.34 -38.62
N LEU A 403 2.26 48.18 -38.41
CA LEU A 403 2.74 46.90 -38.92
C LEU A 403 2.89 46.91 -40.45
N GLU A 404 1.89 47.41 -41.18
CA GLU A 404 1.92 47.39 -42.64
C GLU A 404 2.99 48.32 -43.23
N ARG A 405 3.23 49.47 -42.60
CA ARG A 405 4.31 50.39 -42.98
C ARG A 405 5.68 49.74 -42.86
N GLU A 406 5.97 49.12 -41.71
CA GLU A 406 7.25 48.45 -41.48
C GLU A 406 7.46 47.24 -42.41
N ILE A 407 6.40 46.45 -42.65
CA ILE A 407 6.44 45.34 -43.62
C ILE A 407 6.77 45.85 -45.03
N ALA A 408 6.16 46.96 -45.46
CA ALA A 408 6.39 47.53 -46.78
C ALA A 408 7.84 48.06 -46.93
N GLN A 409 8.33 48.79 -45.92
CA GLN A 409 9.71 49.28 -45.91
C GLN A 409 10.73 48.14 -45.94
N TRP A 410 10.51 47.09 -45.14
CA TRP A 410 11.39 45.93 -45.12
C TRP A 410 11.44 45.23 -46.48
N LYS A 411 10.28 45.02 -47.13
CA LYS A 411 10.21 44.41 -48.46
C LYS A 411 10.96 45.21 -49.51
N GLN A 412 10.80 46.54 -49.51
CA GLN A 412 11.50 47.42 -50.44
C GLN A 412 13.02 47.33 -50.27
N ASN A 413 13.51 47.37 -49.02
CA ASN A 413 14.94 47.24 -48.72
C ASN A 413 15.51 45.88 -49.18
N GLN A 414 14.73 44.80 -49.03
CA GLN A 414 15.15 43.47 -49.46
C GLN A 414 15.19 43.33 -50.98
N GLU A 415 14.24 43.91 -51.71
CA GLU A 415 14.26 43.94 -53.17
C GLU A 415 15.46 44.75 -53.70
N GLU A 416 15.75 45.90 -53.10
CA GLU A 416 16.94 46.70 -53.47
C GLU A 416 18.24 45.94 -53.21
N ARG A 417 18.32 45.19 -52.10
CA ARG A 417 19.49 44.34 -51.80
C ARG A 417 19.64 43.22 -52.82
N LYS A 418 18.56 42.53 -53.18
CA LYS A 418 18.58 41.48 -54.21
C LYS A 418 19.05 42.02 -55.56
N LYS A 419 18.53 43.18 -56.00
CA LYS A 419 18.96 43.84 -57.24
C LYS A 419 20.46 44.17 -57.24
N LYS A 420 20.99 44.67 -56.13
CA LYS A 420 22.44 44.94 -55.98
C LYS A 420 23.28 43.65 -56.01
N GLU A 421 22.82 42.57 -55.38
CA GLU A 421 23.50 41.28 -55.42
C GLU A 421 23.51 40.66 -56.82
N GLU A 422 22.40 40.75 -57.56
CA GLU A 422 22.32 40.31 -58.95
C GLU A 422 23.27 41.11 -59.85
N GLN A 423 23.30 42.43 -59.71
CA GLN A 423 24.27 43.28 -60.41
C GLN A 423 25.72 42.90 -60.09
N ASN A 424 26.04 42.66 -58.82
CA ASN A 424 27.37 42.24 -58.39
C ASN A 424 27.74 40.84 -58.91
N LYS A 425 26.79 39.91 -59.01
CA LYS A 425 27.01 38.58 -59.61
C LYS A 425 27.29 38.70 -61.11
N LEU A 426 26.54 39.53 -61.83
CA LEU A 426 26.78 39.80 -63.25
C LEU A 426 28.17 40.43 -63.49
N LEU A 427 28.58 41.37 -62.63
CA LEU A 427 29.91 41.96 -62.65
C LEU A 427 31.01 40.92 -62.41
N LYS A 428 30.84 40.04 -61.41
CA LYS A 428 31.79 38.93 -61.16
C LYS A 428 31.90 37.96 -62.35
N ILE A 429 30.77 37.62 -62.98
CA ILE A 429 30.80 36.78 -64.20
C ILE A 429 31.55 37.49 -65.33
N MET A 430 31.34 38.80 -65.50
CA MET A 430 32.10 39.58 -66.48
C MET A 430 33.59 39.64 -66.18
N ASP A 431 33.97 39.78 -64.90
CA ASP A 431 35.36 39.82 -64.48
C ASP A 431 36.04 38.45 -64.60
N ASP A 432 35.35 37.36 -64.25
CA ASP A 432 35.83 35.99 -64.45
C ASP A 432 35.99 35.68 -65.95
N TYR A 433 35.05 36.13 -66.79
CA TYR A 433 35.15 36.01 -68.24
C TYR A 433 36.32 36.82 -68.82
N ARG A 434 36.60 38.02 -68.28
CA ARG A 434 37.78 38.84 -68.62
C ARG A 434 39.09 38.20 -68.16
N ALA A 435 39.10 37.60 -66.98
CA ALA A 435 40.27 36.91 -66.41
C ALA A 435 40.62 35.63 -67.18
N GLN A 436 39.60 34.86 -67.61
CA GLN A 436 39.78 33.70 -68.48
C GLN A 436 40.40 34.09 -69.83
N ARG A 437 39.98 35.21 -70.44
CA ARG A 437 40.58 35.70 -71.71
C ARG A 437 42.04 36.15 -71.58
N LYS A 438 42.45 36.74 -70.45
CA LYS A 438 43.86 37.09 -70.21
C LYS A 438 44.77 35.87 -70.01
N ARG A 439 44.25 34.76 -69.48
CA ARG A 439 45.01 33.50 -69.35
C ARG A 439 45.22 32.79 -70.68
N SER A 440 44.28 32.89 -71.62
CA SER A 440 44.41 32.28 -72.95
C SER A 440 45.41 32.99 -73.88
N THR A 441 45.75 34.26 -73.66
CA THR A 441 46.69 35.01 -74.50
C THR A 441 48.17 34.85 -74.11
N ASN A 442 48.47 34.17 -73.00
CA ASN A 442 49.84 34.01 -72.47
C ASN A 442 50.43 32.61 -72.74
N ASN A 443 49.83 31.86 -73.67
CA ASN A 443 50.16 30.47 -74.01
C ASN A 443 50.62 30.29 -75.47
N TYR A 444 51.15 31.34 -76.10
CA TYR A 444 51.77 31.29 -77.43
C TYR A 444 53.27 31.51 -77.36
#